data_AF-A0A3S4XUS8-F1
#
_entry.id   AF-A0A3S4XUS8-F1
#
_cell.length_a   1.000
_cell.length_b   1.000
_cell.length_c   1.000
_cell.angle_alpha   90.00
_cell.angle_beta   90.00
_cell.angle_gamma   90.00
#
_symmetry.space_group_name_H-M   'P 1'
#
loop_
_entity.id
_entity.type
_entity.pdbx_description
1 polymer ?
#
loop_
_entity_poly.entity_id
_entity_poly.type
_entity_poly.pdbx_seq_one_letter_code
_entity_poly.pdbx_strand_id
1 'polypeptide(L)' 'MFAIKRLIGRRFEDEEVKRDIDIMPFAITKADNGDAWVEVKGDKLAPPQISAEVLKK' A
#
# COMPACT_ATOMS: atom_id res chain seq x y z
N MET A 1 -11.44 -2.43 -4.94
CA MET A 1 -10.17 -1.68 -5.00
C MET A 1 -9.07 -2.70 -4.84
N PHE A 2 -8.22 -2.90 -5.85
CA PHE A 2 -7.47 -4.14 -6.07
C PHE A 2 -6.00 -4.04 -5.62
N ALA A 3 -5.42 -5.18 -5.26
CA ALA A 3 -3.98 -5.49 -5.09
C ALA A 3 -3.24 -5.04 -3.82
N ILE A 4 -3.89 -4.43 -2.83
CA ILE A 4 -3.24 -4.04 -1.56
C ILE A 4 -2.68 -5.23 -0.78
N LYS A 5 -3.27 -6.43 -0.96
CA LYS A 5 -2.78 -7.69 -0.37
C LYS A 5 -1.33 -8.03 -0.77
N ARG A 6 -0.82 -7.50 -1.89
CA ARG A 6 0.57 -7.70 -2.33
C ARG A 6 1.60 -6.88 -1.54
N LEU A 7 1.14 -5.79 -0.92
CA LEU A 7 1.96 -4.88 -0.11
C LEU A 7 2.00 -5.28 1.38
N ILE A 8 1.13 -6.20 1.81
CA ILE A 8 1.06 -6.65 3.21
C ILE A 8 2.35 -7.38 3.57
N GLY A 9 3.12 -6.81 4.50
CA GLY A 9 4.37 -7.41 5.00
C GLY A 9 5.59 -7.18 4.11
N ARG A 10 5.51 -6.27 3.13
CA ARG A 10 6.66 -5.88 2.30
C ARG A 10 7.18 -4.50 2.67
N ARG A 11 8.50 -4.34 2.56
CA ARG A 11 9.15 -3.06 2.80
C ARG A 11 9.02 -2.18 1.57
N PHE A 12 8.97 -0.86 1.78
CA PHE A 12 8.92 0.09 0.68
C PHE A 12 10.12 -0.04 -0.28
N GLU A 13 11.24 -0.55 0.22
CA GLU A 13 12.50 -0.66 -0.54
C GLU A 13 12.59 -1.90 -1.43
N ASP A 14 11.65 -2.85 -1.32
CA ASP A 14 11.58 -4.04 -2.17
C ASP A 14 11.39 -3.66 -3.65
N GLU A 15 12.09 -4.37 -4.55
CA GLU A 15 11.93 -4.18 -6.00
C GLU A 15 10.50 -4.47 -6.48
N GLU A 16 9.81 -5.43 -5.85
CA GLU A 16 8.40 -5.70 -6.16
C GLU A 16 7.50 -4.51 -5.81
N VAL A 17 7.74 -3.85 -4.68
CA VAL A 17 6.97 -2.65 -4.29
C VAL A 17 7.28 -1.49 -5.21
N LYS A 18 8.54 -1.28 -5.58
CA LYS A 18 8.92 -0.24 -6.56
C LYS A 18 8.28 -0.45 -7.93
N ARG A 19 8.16 -1.70 -8.37
CA ARG A 19 7.47 -2.03 -9.62
C ARG A 19 5.96 -1.84 -9.50
N ASP A 20 5.38 -2.17 -8.36
CA ASP A 20 3.97 -1.90 -8.09
C ASP A 20 3.68 -0.39 -8.02
N ILE A 21 4.61 0.45 -7.54
CA ILE A 21 4.45 1.93 -7.56
C ILE A 21 4.19 2.47 -8.96
N ASP A 22 4.90 1.95 -9.96
CA ASP A 22 4.81 2.44 -11.34
C ASP A 22 3.52 1.98 -12.04
N ILE A 23 2.99 0.82 -11.63
CA ILE A 23 1.81 0.18 -12.25
C ILE A 23 0.51 0.61 -11.55
N MET A 24 0.57 0.90 -10.25
CA MET A 24 -0.62 1.16 -9.45
C MET A 24 -1.11 2.62 -9.60
N PRO A 25 -2.43 2.84 -9.65
CA PRO A 25 -3.02 4.18 -9.77
C PRO A 25 -3.06 4.96 -8.44
N PHE A 26 -2.32 4.52 -7.41
CA PHE A 26 -2.30 5.14 -6.08
C PHE A 26 -0.86 5.35 -5.60
N ALA A 27 -0.64 6.38 -4.80
CA ALA A 27 0.67 6.67 -4.25
C ALA A 27 1.01 5.65 -3.16
N ILE A 28 2.14 4.96 -3.28
CA ILE A 28 2.70 4.15 -2.19
C ILE A 28 3.78 4.98 -1.51
N THR A 29 3.75 5.05 -0.18
CA THR A 29 4.68 5.82 0.64
C THR A 29 5.40 4.90 1.62
N LYS A 30 6.61 5.28 2.02
CA LYS A 30 7.32 4.63 3.11
C LYS A 30 6.75 5.09 4.45
N ALA A 31 6.36 4.14 5.30
CA ALA A 31 6.02 4.42 6.69
C ALA A 31 7.27 4.54 7.57
N ASP A 32 7.09 5.07 8.77
CA ASP A 32 8.17 5.29 9.74
C ASP A 32 8.87 3.99 10.15
N ASN A 33 8.18 2.85 10.04
CA ASN A 33 8.72 1.51 10.31
C ASN A 33 9.41 0.85 9.09
N GLY A 34 9.41 1.52 7.93
CA GLY A 34 9.98 1.02 6.67
C GLY A 34 9.03 0.15 5.83
N ASP A 35 7.80 -0.06 6.27
CA ASP A 35 6.77 -0.77 5.50
C ASP A 35 6.20 0.10 4.37
N ALA A 36 5.67 -0.59 3.35
CA ALA A 36 4.92 0.05 2.27
C ALA A 36 3.51 0.43 2.74
N TRP A 37 3.23 1.73 2.80
CA TRP A 37 1.90 2.29 3.04
C TRP A 37 1.33 2.89 1.76
N VAL A 38 0.03 3.15 1.74
CA VAL A 38 -0.64 3.75 0.59
C VAL A 38 -1.20 5.11 1.00
N GLU A 39 -0.97 6.13 0.20
CA GLU A 39 -1.55 7.46 0.38
C GLU A 39 -2.74 7.64 -0.56
N VAL A 40 -3.89 7.93 0.02
CA VAL A 40 -5.13 8.18 -0.70
C VAL A 40 -5.63 9.55 -0.29
N LYS A 41 -5.67 10.50 -1.24
CA LYS A 41 -6.18 11.87 -1.00
C LYS A 41 -5.49 12.62 0.15
N GLY A 42 -4.22 12.33 0.41
CA GLY A 42 -3.43 12.96 1.49
C GLY A 42 -3.49 12.21 2.83
N ASP A 43 -4.31 11.17 2.95
CA ASP A 43 -4.32 10.27 4.10
C ASP A 43 -3.41 9.07 3.84
N LYS A 44 -2.43 8.89 4.72
CA LYS A 44 -1.55 7.72 4.73
C LYS A 44 -2.27 6.58 5.44
N LEU A 45 -2.64 5.55 4.67
CA LEU A 45 -3.38 4.41 5.13
C LEU A 45 -2.52 3.15 5.06
N ALA A 46 -2.58 2.36 6.12
CA ALA A 46 -1.93 1.06 6.16
C ALA A 46 -2.65 0.07 5.22
N PRO A 47 -1.93 -0.81 4.49
CA PRO A 47 -2.52 -1.86 3.67
C PRO A 47 -3.63 -2.70 4.33
N PRO A 48 -3.51 -3.11 5.62
CA PRO A 48 -4.58 -3.84 6.30
C PRO A 48 -5.86 -3.01 6.51
N GLN A 49 -5.77 -1.70 6.73
CA GLN A 49 -6.94 -0.83 6.89
C GLN A 49 -7.76 -0.78 5.60
N ILE A 50 -7.12 -0.59 4.46
CA ILE A 50 -7.81 -0.53 3.17
C ILE A 50 -8.39 -1.91 2.81
N SER A 51 -7.68 -2.98 3.14
CA SER A 51 -8.20 -4.35 2.94
C SER A 51 -9.44 -4.62 3.81
N ALA A 52 -9.45 -4.11 5.05
CA ALA A 52 -10.61 -4.24 5.96
C ALA A 52 -11.84 -3.48 5.44
N GLU A 53 -11.66 -2.32 4.82
CA GLU A 53 -12.74 -1.57 4.18
C GLU A 53 -13.33 -2.31 2.96
N VAL A 54 -12.48 -2.99 2.18
CA VAL A 54 -12.94 -3.81 1.04
C VAL A 54 -13.70 -5.07 1.52
N LEU A 55 -13.29 -5.67 2.64
CA LEU A 55 -13.92 -6.88 3.21
C LEU A 55 -15.24 -6.61 3.94
N LYS A 56 -15.49 -5.37 4.38
CA LYS A 56 -16.77 -4.98 5.02
C LYS A 56 -17.94 -4.86 4.03
N LYS A 57 -17.69 -5.02 2.73
CA LYS A 57 -18.67 -4.96 1.65
C LYS A 57 -19.04 -6.37 1.18
#